data_AF-A0A132MQ71-F1
#
_entry.id   AF-A0A132MQ71-F1
#
_cell.length_a   1.000
_cell.length_b   1.000
_cell.length_c   1.000
_cell.angle_alpha   90.00
_cell.angle_beta   90.00
_cell.angle_gamma   90.00
#
_symmetry.space_group_name_H-M   'P 1'
#
loop_
_entity.id
_entity.type
_entity.pdbx_description
1 polymer ?
#
loop_
_entity_poly.entity_id
_entity_poly.type
_entity_poly.pdbx_seq_one_letter_code
_entity_poly.pdbx_strand_id
1 'polypeptide(L)' 'MNRVRHRLPSGDRWYEYPRYQFDNRSPDILELCGWALDHLGIEWRYSNPTTISVSKREAVAAMDEFIGPKY' A
#
# COMPACT_ATOMS: atom_id res chain seq x y z
N MET A 1 10.81 5.32 -4.99
CA MET A 1 9.38 5.59 -5.21
C MET A 1 8.89 4.80 -6.42
N ASN A 2 7.76 4.09 -6.30
CA ASN A 2 7.19 3.32 -7.41
C ASN A 2 6.48 4.27 -8.37
N ARG A 3 6.99 4.38 -9.59
CA ARG A 3 6.42 5.23 -10.65
C ARG A 3 5.66 4.34 -11.63
N VAL A 4 4.34 4.51 -11.71
CA VAL A 4 3.50 3.78 -12.67
C VAL A 4 3.15 4.71 -13.82
N ARG A 5 3.43 4.26 -15.05
CA ARG A 5 3.09 4.98 -16.27
C ARG A 5 1.66 4.65 -16.70
N HIS A 6 0.80 5.65 -16.75
CA HIS A 6 -0.55 5.53 -17.29
C HIS A 6 -0.61 6.20 -18.67
N ARG A 7 -0.85 5.40 -19.70
CA ARG A 7 -0.91 5.89 -21.08
C ARG A 7 -2.34 6.31 -21.41
N LEU A 8 -2.56 7.61 -21.57
CA LEU A 8 -3.86 8.18 -21.94
C LEU A 8 -3.82 8.63 -23.42
N PRO A 9 -4.99 8.79 -24.08
CA PRO A 9 -5.06 9.39 -25.42
C PRO A 9 -4.45 10.80 -25.50
N SER A 10 -4.38 11.51 -24.37
CA SER A 10 -3.80 12.85 -24.23
C SER A 10 -2.30 12.86 -23.86
N GLY A 11 -1.65 11.70 -23.78
CA GLY A 11 -0.23 11.56 -23.39
C GLY A 11 0.01 10.69 -22.15
N ASP A 12 1.28 10.39 -21.89
CA ASP A 12 1.69 9.59 -20.74
C ASP A 12 1.61 10.43 -19.45
N ARG A 13 0.83 9.95 -18.47
CA ARG A 13 0.77 10.53 -17.13
C ARG A 13 1.50 9.60 -16.16
N TRP A 14 2.45 10.15 -15.44
CA TRP A 14 3.19 9.41 -14.42
C TRP A 14 2.53 9.61 -13.08
N TYR A 15 2.19 8.50 -12.42
CA TYR A 15 1.70 8.53 -11.05
C TYR A 15 2.79 7.97 -10.14
N GLU A 16 3.13 8.74 -9.11
CA GLU A 16 3.88 8.24 -7.98
C GLU A 16 2.87 7.69 -6.98
N TYR A 17 2.87 6.38 -6.80
CA TYR A 17 2.13 5.75 -5.72
C TYR A 17 3.13 5.37 -4.63
N PRO A 18 3.27 6.19 -3.58
CA PRO A 18 4.03 5.77 -2.41
C PRO A 18 3.32 4.52 -1.87
N ARG A 19 3.94 3.35 -2.05
CA ARG A 19 3.45 2.11 -1.43
C ARG A 19 3.61 2.24 0.08
N TYR A 20 2.65 1.74 0.84
CA TYR A 20 2.85 1.53 2.26
C TYR A 20 3.56 0.21 2.47
N GLN A 21 4.56 0.22 3.34
CA GLN A 21 5.23 -1.00 3.80
C GLN A 21 5.31 -0.97 5.31
N PHE A 22 5.01 -2.11 5.91
CA PHE A 22 5.15 -2.33 7.34
C PHE A 22 6.12 -3.49 7.54
N ASP A 23 7.28 -3.19 8.12
CA ASP A 23 8.32 -4.18 8.40
C ASP A 23 8.37 -4.48 9.91
N ASN A 24 8.27 -5.75 10.26
CA ASN A 24 8.37 -6.22 11.63
C ASN A 24 8.84 -7.67 11.68
N ARG A 25 9.59 -8.06 12.71
CA ARG A 25 10.04 -9.45 12.88
C ARG A 25 9.08 -10.31 13.68
N SER A 26 8.14 -9.72 14.40
CA SER A 26 7.13 -10.45 15.17
C SER A 26 6.00 -10.88 14.24
N PRO A 27 5.74 -12.20 14.10
CA PRO A 27 4.60 -12.70 13.34
C PRO A 27 3.27 -12.19 13.91
N ASP A 28 3.13 -12.18 15.23
CA ASP A 28 1.91 -11.72 15.91
C ASP A 28 1.59 -10.25 15.58
N ILE A 29 2.60 -9.38 15.53
CA ILE A 29 2.41 -7.98 15.15
C ILE A 29 2.02 -7.85 13.67
N LEU A 30 2.59 -8.69 12.79
CA LEU A 30 2.22 -8.72 11.38
C LEU A 30 0.78 -9.21 11.20
N GLU A 31 0.37 -10.24 11.95
CA GLU A 31 -1.01 -10.73 11.94
C GLU A 31 -1.99 -9.66 12.44
N LEU A 32 -1.67 -8.94 13.50
CA LEU A 32 -2.49 -7.81 13.99
C LEU A 32 -2.59 -6.70 12.94
N CYS A 33 -1.49 -6.37 12.27
CA CYS A 33 -1.49 -5.40 11.19
C CYS A 33 -2.37 -5.86 10.02
N GLY A 34 -2.22 -7.12 9.59
CA GLY A 34 -3.01 -7.73 8.54
C GLY A 34 -4.51 -7.75 8.86
N TRP A 35 -4.86 -8.18 10.08
CA TRP A 35 -6.24 -8.18 10.57
C TRP A 35 -6.87 -6.79 10.54
N ALA A 36 -6.13 -5.75 10.94
CA ALA A 36 -6.62 -4.38 10.88
C ALA A 36 -6.84 -3.91 9.43
N LEU A 37 -5.95 -4.26 8.51
CA LEU A 37 -6.09 -3.94 7.09
C LEU A 37 -7.30 -4.67 6.47
N ASP A 38 -7.51 -5.93 6.82
CA ASP A 38 -8.69 -6.71 6.40
C ASP A 38 -9.98 -6.08 6.93
N HIS A 39 -10.00 -5.65 8.19
CA HIS A 39 -11.15 -4.97 8.79
C HIS A 39 -11.50 -3.66 8.08
N LEU A 40 -10.49 -2.94 7.59
CA LEU A 40 -10.65 -1.71 6.80
C LEU A 40 -10.94 -1.98 5.32
N GLY A 41 -10.96 -3.24 4.88
CA GLY A 41 -11.12 -3.61 3.46
C GLY A 41 -9.95 -3.16 2.57
N ILE A 42 -8.77 -2.93 3.16
CA ILE A 42 -7.59 -2.45 2.47
C ILE A 42 -6.79 -3.66 1.98
N GLU A 43 -6.63 -3.80 0.68
CA GLU A 43 -5.89 -4.95 0.15
C GLU A 43 -4.38 -4.85 0.42
N TRP A 44 -3.83 -5.91 1.02
CA TRP A 44 -2.43 -6.02 1.39
C TRP A 44 -1.87 -7.40 1.06
N ARG A 45 -0.53 -7.53 1.10
CA ARG A 45 0.14 -8.82 0.94
C ARG A 45 1.47 -8.86 1.70
N TYR A 46 1.91 -10.06 2.04
CA TYR A 46 3.30 -10.28 2.43
C TYR A 46 4.22 -10.11 1.22
N SER A 47 5.19 -9.19 1.29
CA SER A 47 6.26 -9.08 0.30
C SER A 47 7.44 -9.99 0.63
N ASN A 48 7.59 -10.35 1.90
CA ASN A 48 8.51 -11.33 2.45
C ASN A 48 7.96 -11.76 3.84
N PRO A 49 8.59 -12.71 4.56
CA PRO A 49 8.08 -13.19 5.84
C PRO A 49 7.96 -12.15 6.96
N THR A 50 8.63 -10.99 6.83
CA THR A 50 8.69 -9.94 7.86
C THR A 50 8.10 -8.61 7.38
N THR A 51 7.49 -8.56 6.19
CA THR A 51 7.03 -7.29 5.62
C THR A 51 5.68 -7.44 4.95
N ILE A 52 4.73 -6.62 5.39
CA ILE A 52 3.44 -6.37 4.74
C ILE A 52 3.57 -5.18 3.79
N SER A 53 2.98 -5.30 2.60
CA SER A 53 2.97 -4.26 1.58
C SER A 53 1.55 -3.98 1.08
N VAL A 54 1.20 -2.69 1.01
CA VAL A 54 -0.01 -2.17 0.36
C VAL A 54 0.42 -1.37 -0.87
N SER A 55 0.09 -1.89 -2.05
CA SER A 55 0.56 -1.33 -3.32
C SER A 55 -0.50 -1.15 -4.39
N LYS A 56 -1.72 -1.63 -4.16
CA LYS A 56 -2.83 -1.36 -5.07
C LYS A 56 -3.29 0.08 -4.91
N ARG A 57 -3.59 0.75 -6.03
CA ARG A 57 -3.96 2.17 -6.05
C ARG A 57 -5.12 2.49 -5.10
N GLU A 58 -6.18 1.68 -5.13
CA GLU A 58 -7.36 1.88 -4.27
C GLU A 58 -7.02 1.71 -2.80
N ALA A 59 -6.22 0.69 -2.47
CA ALA A 59 -5.75 0.44 -1.11
C ALA A 59 -4.82 1.55 -0.59
N VAL A 60 -3.93 2.08 -1.43
CA VAL A 60 -3.08 3.23 -1.10
C VAL A 60 -3.92 4.49 -0.88
N ALA A 61 -4.93 4.75 -1.72
CA ALA A 61 -5.83 5.88 -1.55
C ALA A 61 -6.63 5.78 -0.25
N ALA A 62 -7.12 4.60 0.10
CA ALA A 62 -7.78 4.35 1.39
C ALA A 62 -6.83 4.61 2.56
N MET A 63 -5.59 4.12 2.48
CA MET A 63 -4.56 4.41 3.49
C MET A 63 -4.27 5.91 3.63
N ASP A 64 -4.20 6.63 2.51
CA ASP A 64 -3.98 8.09 2.49
C ASP A 64 -5.15 8.86 3.14
N GLU A 65 -6.39 8.37 3.01
CA GLU A 65 -7.56 8.96 3.69
C GLU A 65 -7.46 8.83 5.22
N PHE A 66 -7.01 7.67 5.71
CA PHE A 66 -6.92 7.42 7.15
C PHE A 66 -5.66 8.00 7.82
N ILE A 67 -4.50 7.92 7.16
CA ILE A 67 -3.19 8.30 7.75
C ILE A 67 -2.77 9.71 7.32
N GLY A 68 -3.30 10.20 6.20
CA GLY A 68 -2.78 11.36 5.50
C GLY A 68 -1.68 10.95 4.51
N PRO A 69 -1.63 11.62 3.35
CA PRO A 69 -0.74 11.21 2.27
C PRO A 69 0.73 11.37 2.62
N LYS A 70 1.54 10.40 2.16
CA LYS A 70 3.00 10.40 2.32
C LYS A 70 3.67 10.90 1.05
N TYR A 71 3.77 12.22 0.92
CA TYR A 71 4.54 12.90 -0.14
C TYR A 71 5.94 13.26 0.35
#